data_AF-A0A8J6EI92-F1
#
_entry.id   AF-A0A8J6EI92-F1
#
_cell.length_a   1.000
_cell.length_b   1.000
_cell.length_c   1.000
_cell.angle_alpha   90.00
_cell.angle_beta   90.00
_cell.angle_gamma   90.00
#
_symmetry.space_group_name_H-M   'P 1'
#
loop_
_entity.id
_entity.type
_entity.pdbx_description
1 polymer ?
#
loop_
_entity_poly.entity_id
_entity_poly.type
_entity_poly.pdbx_seq_one_letter_code
_entity_poly.pdbx_strand_id
1 'polypeptide(L)'
;MESTILCMLTSALCLFTWAFGSMAAVENATQSTGHESHFNRTRANMTDIPYEIRYQYYKEEVEYCWNTFNNSMFTLKYEYWCNWEHIVSIYNELQVYLERSADFLLIGFPNEAAHDTILKAHMHYFKNCSPLFEELQDPPENILFGLIFAPICIIPFLITLVVYKSNTSKPQT
;
A
#
# COMPACT_ATOMS: atom_id res chain seq x y z
N MET A 1 13.28 -16.72 -42.65
CA MET A 1 12.05 -16.22 -42.00
C MET A 1 11.90 -16.81 -40.59
N GLU A 2 12.18 -18.11 -40.41
CA GLU A 2 12.25 -18.76 -39.08
C GLU A 2 13.29 -18.12 -38.15
N SER A 3 14.46 -17.74 -38.67
CA SER A 3 15.55 -17.16 -37.86
C SER A 3 15.23 -15.77 -37.26
N THR A 4 14.35 -14.99 -37.89
CA THR A 4 13.98 -13.64 -37.43
C THR A 4 12.89 -13.70 -36.37
N ILE A 5 11.94 -14.63 -36.52
CA ILE A 5 10.87 -14.88 -35.54
C ILE A 5 11.44 -15.52 -34.27
N LEU A 6 12.39 -16.44 -34.41
CA LEU A 6 13.09 -17.04 -33.28
C LEU A 6 13.87 -15.98 -32.49
N CYS A 7 14.52 -15.03 -33.17
CA CYS A 7 15.29 -13.94 -32.54
C CYS A 7 14.40 -12.93 -31.79
N MET A 8 13.19 -12.66 -32.31
CA MET A 8 12.18 -11.83 -31.65
C MET A 8 11.62 -12.51 -30.40
N LEU A 9 11.33 -13.81 -30.48
CA LEU A 9 10.83 -14.60 -29.35
C LEU A 9 11.90 -14.78 -28.25
N THR A 10 13.17 -14.97 -28.62
CA THR A 10 14.27 -15.05 -27.64
C THR A 10 14.53 -13.70 -26.97
N SER A 11 14.47 -12.59 -27.72
CA SER A 11 14.60 -11.25 -27.14
C SER A 11 13.45 -10.93 -26.18
N ALA A 12 12.22 -11.32 -26.51
CA ALA A 12 11.07 -11.13 -25.63
C ALA A 12 11.19 -11.96 -24.34
N LEU A 13 11.55 -13.24 -24.44
CA LEU A 13 11.75 -14.12 -23.27
C LEU A 13 12.89 -13.63 -22.36
N CYS A 14 13.98 -13.10 -22.92
CA CYS A 14 15.06 -12.50 -22.14
C CYS A 14 14.60 -11.27 -21.34
N LEU A 15 13.76 -10.40 -21.93
CA LEU A 15 13.18 -9.25 -21.21
C LEU A 15 12.25 -9.69 -20.07
N PHE A 16 11.46 -10.75 -20.26
CA PHE A 16 10.62 -11.30 -19.21
C PHE A 16 11.44 -11.88 -18.04
N THR A 17 12.57 -12.55 -18.30
CA THR A 17 13.43 -13.08 -17.23
C THR A 17 14.17 -12.00 -16.44
N TRP A 18 14.53 -10.88 -17.07
CA TRP A 18 15.20 -9.77 -16.39
C TRP A 18 14.24 -8.98 -15.48
N ALA A 19 12.96 -8.89 -15.86
CA ALA A 19 11.93 -8.23 -15.05
C ALA A 19 11.59 -8.99 -13.75
N PHE A 20 11.63 -10.32 -13.75
CA PHE A 20 11.31 -11.15 -12.58
C PHE A 20 12.53 -11.45 -11.67
N GLY A 21 13.76 -11.32 -12.16
CA GLY A 21 14.98 -11.51 -11.37
C GLY A 21 15.19 -10.47 -10.26
N SER A 22 14.54 -9.30 -10.37
CA SER A 22 14.70 -8.18 -9.43
C SER A 22 13.85 -8.28 -8.16
N MET A 23 12.93 -9.24 -8.06
CA MET A 23 12.04 -9.39 -6.89
C MET A 23 12.61 -10.34 -5.80
N ALA A 24 13.72 -11.04 -6.07
CA ALA A 24 14.32 -11.99 -5.13
C ALA A 24 15.29 -11.37 -4.10
N ALA A 25 15.39 -10.03 -4.06
CA ALA A 25 16.39 -9.33 -3.25
C ALA A 25 15.79 -8.29 -2.30
N VAL A 26 14.75 -8.63 -1.53
CA VAL A 26 14.36 -7.89 -0.31
C VAL A 26 13.91 -8.87 0.77
N GLU A 27 14.82 -9.75 1.20
CA GLU A 27 14.71 -10.50 2.45
C GLU A 27 16.10 -10.53 3.08
N ASN A 28 16.46 -9.47 3.81
CA ASN A 28 17.35 -9.53 4.98
C ASN A 28 17.81 -8.13 5.40
N ALA A 29 17.15 -7.60 6.42
CA ALA A 29 17.77 -6.68 7.39
C ALA A 29 16.93 -6.63 8.68
N THR A 30 16.85 -7.74 9.42
CA THR A 30 16.40 -7.71 10.82
C THR A 30 17.61 -7.48 11.73
N GLN A 31 17.73 -6.30 12.31
CA GLN A 31 18.73 -6.01 13.34
C GLN A 31 18.14 -5.17 14.47
N SER A 32 17.70 -5.82 15.56
CA SER A 32 17.66 -5.25 16.92
C SER A 32 17.39 -6.33 17.99
N THR A 33 18.41 -7.11 18.34
CA THR A 33 18.27 -8.26 19.27
C THR A 33 18.17 -7.90 20.76
N GLY A 34 18.28 -6.61 21.13
CA GLY A 34 18.26 -6.17 22.55
C GLY A 34 16.90 -5.67 23.05
N HIS A 35 16.13 -4.97 22.21
CA HIS A 35 14.80 -4.46 22.56
C HIS A 35 13.75 -5.59 22.56
N GLU A 36 13.96 -6.58 21.70
CA GLU A 36 13.06 -7.72 21.50
C GLU A 36 13.00 -8.64 22.73
N SER A 37 14.12 -8.87 23.44
CA SER A 37 14.16 -9.81 24.57
C SER A 37 13.40 -9.30 25.81
N HIS A 38 13.41 -7.99 26.07
CA HIS A 38 12.64 -7.40 27.18
C HIS A 38 11.15 -7.36 26.84
N PHE A 39 10.82 -6.91 25.62
CA PHE A 39 9.45 -6.86 25.11
C PHE A 39 8.78 -8.24 25.10
N ASN A 40 9.49 -9.28 24.64
CA ASN A 40 8.98 -10.66 24.64
C ASN A 40 8.78 -11.23 26.05
N ARG A 41 9.63 -10.87 27.02
CA ARG A 41 9.45 -11.27 28.43
C ARG A 41 8.21 -10.60 29.05
N THR A 42 8.01 -9.31 28.80
CA THR A 42 6.85 -8.58 29.35
C THR A 42 5.54 -9.02 28.70
N ARG A 43 5.55 -9.36 27.40
CA ARG A 43 4.41 -9.94 26.69
C ARG A 43 4.04 -11.33 27.21
N ALA A 44 5.01 -12.17 27.57
CA ALA A 44 4.74 -13.49 28.16
C ALA A 44 3.93 -13.36 29.47
N ASN A 45 4.28 -12.40 30.32
CA ASN A 45 3.52 -12.10 31.54
C ASN A 45 2.09 -11.63 31.26
N MET A 46 1.84 -11.06 30.08
CA MET A 46 0.51 -10.57 29.69
C MET A 46 -0.48 -11.70 29.42
N THR A 47 0.01 -12.89 29.07
CA THR A 47 -0.85 -14.06 28.80
C THR A 47 -1.63 -14.55 30.03
N ASP A 48 -1.09 -14.31 31.23
CA ASP A 48 -1.70 -14.72 32.51
C ASP A 48 -2.82 -13.77 32.97
N ILE A 49 -2.91 -12.57 32.38
CA ILE A 49 -3.88 -11.54 32.76
C ILE A 49 -5.20 -11.75 31.99
N PRO A 50 -6.38 -11.73 32.62
CA PRO A 50 -7.68 -11.84 31.93
C PRO A 50 -7.87 -10.77 30.84
N TYR A 51 -8.48 -11.15 29.71
CA TYR A 51 -8.73 -10.26 28.56
C TYR A 51 -9.37 -8.92 28.97
N GLU A 52 -10.39 -8.95 29.83
CA GLU A 52 -11.10 -7.74 30.27
C GLU A 52 -10.16 -6.72 30.91
N ILE A 53 -9.24 -7.17 31.75
CA ILE A 53 -8.28 -6.30 32.44
C ILE A 53 -7.33 -5.69 31.41
N ARG A 54 -6.82 -6.49 30.47
CA ARG A 54 -5.96 -5.99 29.39
C ARG A 54 -6.66 -4.97 28.53
N TYR A 55 -7.94 -5.23 28.22
CA TYR A 55 -8.77 -4.33 27.43
C TYR A 55 -9.05 -3.01 28.14
N GLN A 56 -9.22 -3.00 29.47
CA GLN A 56 -9.31 -1.75 30.23
C GLN A 56 -8.00 -0.95 30.17
N TYR A 57 -6.85 -1.59 30.39
CA TYR A 57 -5.55 -0.92 30.23
C TYR A 57 -5.35 -0.36 28.82
N TYR A 58 -5.77 -1.11 27.80
CA TYR A 58 -5.71 -0.64 26.43
C TYR A 58 -6.58 0.59 26.19
N LYS A 59 -7.75 0.70 26.83
CA LYS A 59 -8.56 1.92 26.73
C LYS A 59 -7.84 3.13 27.33
N GLU A 60 -7.12 2.96 28.43
CA GLU A 60 -6.29 4.03 29.01
C GLU A 60 -5.15 4.43 28.06
N GLU A 61 -4.50 3.44 27.43
CA GLU A 61 -3.48 3.67 26.40
C GLU A 61 -4.03 4.42 25.18
N VAL A 62 -5.24 4.07 24.75
CA VAL A 62 -5.95 4.74 23.65
C VAL A 62 -6.24 6.20 24.00
N GLU A 63 -6.64 6.49 25.24
CA GLU A 63 -6.87 7.87 25.69
C GLU A 63 -5.58 8.69 25.72
N TYR A 64 -4.49 8.12 26.22
CA TYR A 64 -3.17 8.75 26.18
C TYR A 64 -2.70 9.01 24.74
N CYS A 65 -2.90 8.03 23.85
CA CYS A 65 -2.61 8.14 22.43
C CYS A 65 -3.41 9.28 21.78
N TRP A 66 -4.71 9.36 22.07
CA TRP A 66 -5.58 10.44 21.60
C TRP A 66 -5.04 11.81 22.03
N ASN A 67 -4.66 11.97 23.31
CA ASN A 67 -4.13 13.23 23.81
C ASN A 67 -2.84 13.66 23.10
N THR A 68 -1.96 12.70 22.82
CA THR A 68 -0.71 12.94 22.08
C THR A 68 -1.02 13.38 20.65
N PHE A 69 -1.87 12.65 19.93
CA PHE A 69 -2.31 13.00 18.58
C PHE A 69 -2.95 14.40 18.53
N ASN A 70 -3.87 14.67 19.46
CA ASN A 70 -4.61 15.91 19.57
C ASN A 70 -3.66 17.10 19.81
N ASN A 71 -2.62 16.94 20.65
CA ASN A 71 -1.60 17.97 20.86
C ASN A 71 -0.76 18.24 19.60
N SER A 72 -0.36 17.18 18.89
CA SER A 72 0.36 17.32 17.62
C SER A 72 -0.49 18.05 16.56
N MET A 73 -1.77 17.68 16.45
CA MET A 73 -2.72 18.33 15.55
C MET A 73 -3.03 19.79 15.93
N PHE A 74 -3.07 20.12 17.22
CA PHE A 74 -3.24 21.50 17.68
C PHE A 74 -2.03 22.40 17.38
N THR A 75 -0.83 21.82 17.39
CA THR A 75 0.40 22.55 17.03
C THR A 75 0.44 22.84 15.52
N LEU A 76 -0.20 22.00 14.72
CA LEU A 76 -0.36 22.19 13.28
C LEU A 76 -1.45 23.24 12.98
N LYS A 77 -1.15 24.23 12.14
CA LYS A 77 -2.14 25.25 11.73
C LYS A 77 -3.32 24.58 10.99
N TYR A 78 -4.53 25.13 11.21
CA TYR A 78 -5.77 24.67 10.57
C TYR A 78 -5.66 24.49 9.05
N GLU A 79 -4.94 25.39 8.37
CA GLU A 79 -4.75 25.37 6.91
C GLU A 79 -4.10 24.06 6.40
N TYR A 80 -3.34 23.36 7.25
CA TYR A 80 -2.64 22.13 6.88
C TYR A 80 -3.42 20.86 7.22
N TRP A 81 -4.55 20.94 7.94
CA TRP A 81 -5.30 19.75 8.37
C TRP A 81 -5.83 18.92 7.20
N CYS A 82 -6.12 19.56 6.07
CA CYS A 82 -6.61 18.88 4.86
C CYS A 82 -5.50 18.55 3.86
N ASN A 83 -4.23 18.77 4.20
CA ASN A 83 -3.11 18.38 3.33
C ASN A 83 -2.45 17.11 3.87
N TRP A 84 -2.64 16.00 3.15
CA TRP A 84 -2.11 14.69 3.52
C TRP A 84 -0.60 14.68 3.78
N GLU A 85 0.17 15.45 3.00
CA GLU A 85 1.64 15.53 3.13
C GLU A 85 2.07 16.04 4.52
N HIS A 86 1.27 16.91 5.15
CA HIS A 86 1.57 17.45 6.47
C HIS A 86 1.06 16.57 7.61
N ILE A 87 -0.06 15.86 7.42
CA ILE A 87 -0.69 15.08 8.50
C ILE A 87 -0.27 13.61 8.51
N VAL A 88 0.28 13.07 7.41
CA VAL A 88 0.60 11.64 7.28
C VAL A 88 1.50 11.12 8.39
N SER A 89 2.50 11.90 8.81
CA SER A 89 3.42 11.50 9.90
C SER A 89 2.68 11.40 11.23
N ILE A 90 1.89 12.42 11.59
CA ILE A 90 1.14 12.48 12.85
C ILE A 90 0.07 11.37 12.90
N TYR A 91 -0.61 11.15 11.78
CA TYR A 91 -1.63 10.10 11.66
C TYR A 91 -1.00 8.70 11.74
N ASN A 92 0.14 8.49 11.09
CA ASN A 92 0.88 7.23 11.17
C ASN A 92 1.35 6.94 12.60
N GLU A 93 1.81 7.95 13.34
CA GLU A 93 2.16 7.80 14.75
C GLU A 93 0.97 7.35 15.60
N LEU A 94 -0.21 7.95 15.39
CA LEU A 94 -1.46 7.52 16.03
C LEU A 94 -1.76 6.04 15.72
N GLN A 95 -1.73 5.64 14.45
CA GLN A 95 -2.03 4.27 14.03
C GLN A 95 -1.03 3.27 14.61
N VAL A 96 0.27 3.55 14.51
CA VAL A 96 1.35 2.69 15.03
C VAL A 96 1.25 2.54 16.55
N TYR A 97 0.90 3.61 17.27
CA TYR A 97 0.73 3.53 18.72
C TYR A 97 -0.44 2.63 19.09
N LEU A 98 -1.61 2.81 18.46
CA LEU A 98 -2.79 1.96 18.69
C LEU A 98 -2.47 0.49 18.42
N GLU A 99 -1.81 0.20 17.29
CA GLU A 99 -1.43 -1.15 16.90
C GLU A 99 -0.42 -1.77 17.88
N ARG A 100 0.64 -1.04 18.25
CA ARG A 100 1.66 -1.52 19.18
C ARG A 100 1.11 -1.75 20.58
N SER A 101 0.24 -0.87 21.08
CA SER A 101 -0.40 -1.05 22.39
C SER A 101 -1.33 -2.26 22.39
N ALA A 102 -2.08 -2.48 21.31
CA ALA A 102 -2.91 -3.68 21.15
C ALA A 102 -2.06 -4.95 21.11
N ASP A 103 -0.98 -4.96 20.31
CA ASP A 103 -0.04 -6.08 20.18
C ASP A 103 0.68 -6.40 21.50
N PHE A 104 1.09 -5.37 22.25
CA PHE A 104 1.72 -5.55 23.55
C PHE A 104 0.75 -6.14 24.58
N LEU A 105 -0.50 -5.67 24.60
CA LEU A 105 -1.54 -6.11 25.53
C LEU A 105 -2.29 -7.37 25.04
N LEU A 106 -1.86 -7.97 23.92
CA LEU A 106 -2.48 -9.15 23.31
C LEU A 106 -3.99 -8.96 23.07
N ILE A 107 -4.34 -7.85 22.43
CA ILE A 107 -5.67 -7.46 21.99
C ILE A 107 -5.68 -7.45 20.47
N GLY A 108 -6.77 -7.94 19.86
CA GLY A 108 -6.91 -7.92 18.42
C GLY A 108 -6.93 -6.50 17.86
N PHE A 109 -6.29 -6.29 16.71
CA PHE A 109 -6.36 -5.05 15.94
C PHE A 109 -6.84 -5.38 14.51
N PRO A 110 -7.78 -4.63 13.92
CA PRO A 110 -8.48 -3.48 14.50
C PRO A 110 -9.49 -3.89 15.59
N ASN A 111 -9.83 -2.93 16.48
CA ASN A 111 -10.81 -3.08 17.56
C ASN A 111 -11.65 -1.81 17.74
N GLU A 112 -12.70 -1.89 18.56
CA GLU A 112 -13.68 -0.81 18.78
C GLU A 112 -13.02 0.48 19.31
N ALA A 113 -12.19 0.41 20.35
CA ALA A 113 -11.56 1.60 20.92
C ALA A 113 -10.59 2.30 19.95
N ALA A 114 -9.85 1.54 19.12
CA ALA A 114 -9.04 2.11 18.05
C ALA A 114 -9.91 2.75 16.97
N HIS A 115 -10.99 2.06 16.55
CA HIS A 115 -11.91 2.55 15.53
C HIS A 115 -12.55 3.88 15.96
N ASP A 116 -13.08 3.95 17.18
CA ASP A 116 -13.69 5.16 17.73
C ASP A 116 -12.71 6.32 17.79
N THR A 117 -11.46 6.06 18.17
CA THR A 117 -10.41 7.09 18.22
C THR A 117 -10.05 7.61 16.83
N ILE A 118 -9.93 6.72 15.85
CA ILE A 118 -9.68 7.09 14.45
C ILE A 118 -10.86 7.88 13.90
N LEU A 119 -12.10 7.43 14.15
CA LEU A 119 -13.31 8.12 13.71
C LEU A 119 -13.43 9.50 14.36
N LYS A 120 -13.11 9.62 15.65
CA LYS A 120 -13.04 10.89 16.38
C LYS A 120 -12.05 11.85 15.74
N ALA A 121 -10.87 11.38 15.32
CA ALA A 121 -9.90 12.20 14.61
C ALA A 121 -10.48 12.75 13.29
N HIS A 122 -11.12 11.89 12.49
CA HIS A 122 -11.78 12.30 11.25
C HIS A 122 -12.89 13.32 11.47
N MET A 123 -13.76 13.09 12.44
CA MET A 123 -14.86 14.00 12.76
C MET A 123 -14.40 15.33 13.36
N HIS A 124 -13.29 15.34 14.10
CA HIS A 124 -12.80 16.54 14.75
C HIS A 124 -11.98 17.43 13.80
N TYR A 125 -10.99 16.84 13.12
CA TYR A 125 -10.01 17.59 12.31
C TYR A 125 -10.32 17.57 10.81
N PHE A 126 -10.91 16.50 10.29
CA PHE A 126 -10.99 16.27 8.84
C PHE A 126 -12.40 16.39 8.25
N LYS A 127 -13.43 16.68 9.06
CA LYS A 127 -14.84 16.73 8.64
C LYS A 127 -15.14 17.69 7.48
N ASN A 128 -14.36 18.75 7.33
CA ASN A 128 -14.53 19.78 6.31
C ASN A 128 -13.51 19.66 5.17
N CYS A 129 -12.67 18.64 5.20
CA CYS A 129 -11.73 18.38 4.12
C CYS A 129 -12.51 17.79 2.95
N SER A 130 -12.30 18.36 1.76
CA SER A 130 -12.75 17.70 0.54
C SER A 130 -12.02 16.36 0.44
N PRO A 131 -12.67 15.27 0.02
CA PRO A 131 -11.96 14.06 -0.33
C PRO A 131 -10.87 14.43 -1.34
N LEU A 132 -9.61 14.31 -0.94
CA LEU A 132 -8.45 14.45 -1.83
C LEU A 132 -8.37 13.30 -2.84
N PHE A 133 -9.20 12.28 -2.65
CA PHE A 133 -9.59 11.39 -3.72
C PHE A 133 -10.42 12.20 -4.74
N GLU A 134 -9.72 12.77 -5.70
CA GLU A 134 -9.97 12.32 -7.06
C GLU A 134 -9.89 10.80 -6.99
N GLU A 135 -11.03 10.17 -6.67
CA GLU A 135 -11.25 8.73 -6.78
C GLU A 135 -10.47 8.31 -8.02
N LEU A 136 -9.65 7.26 -7.93
CA LEU A 136 -9.22 6.58 -9.15
C LEU A 136 -10.51 6.04 -9.78
N GLN A 137 -11.29 6.94 -10.36
CA GLN A 137 -12.49 6.65 -11.06
C GLN A 137 -12.00 5.93 -12.28
N ASP A 138 -12.57 4.76 -12.50
CA ASP A 138 -12.38 4.09 -13.76
C ASP A 138 -12.62 5.11 -14.87
N PRO A 139 -11.73 5.16 -15.88
CA PRO A 139 -11.91 6.08 -16.97
C PRO A 139 -13.31 5.87 -17.56
N PRO A 140 -13.96 6.95 -18.04
CA PRO A 140 -15.30 6.86 -18.62
C PRO A 140 -15.43 5.67 -19.57
N GLU A 141 -16.57 4.99 -19.57
CA GLU A 141 -16.77 3.69 -20.25
C GLU A 141 -16.28 3.69 -21.72
N ASN A 142 -16.45 4.80 -22.43
CA ASN A 142 -15.97 4.99 -23.80
C ASN A 142 -14.43 4.99 -23.93
N ILE A 143 -13.72 5.55 -22.96
CA ILE A 143 -12.25 5.55 -22.92
C ILE A 143 -11.73 4.17 -22.55
N LEU A 144 -12.37 3.51 -21.59
CA LEU A 144 -12.04 2.14 -21.18
C LEU A 144 -12.15 1.18 -22.37
N PHE A 145 -13.26 1.22 -23.11
CA PHE A 145 -13.42 0.40 -24.31
C PHE A 145 -12.41 0.77 -25.39
N GLY A 146 -12.12 2.06 -25.59
CA GLY A 146 -11.05 2.50 -26.50
C GLY A 146 -9.70 1.85 -26.17
N LEU A 147 -9.33 1.81 -24.89
CA LEU A 147 -8.08 1.21 -24.42
C LEU A 147 -8.05 -0.31 -24.60
N ILE A 148 -9.20 -1.00 -24.50
CA ILE A 148 -9.32 -2.44 -24.74
C ILE A 148 -9.27 -2.77 -26.23
N PHE A 149 -10.00 -2.03 -27.07
CA PHE A 149 -10.05 -2.31 -28.51
C PHE A 149 -8.77 -1.89 -29.24
N ALA A 150 -8.05 -0.87 -28.76
CA ALA A 150 -6.80 -0.43 -29.36
C ALA A 150 -5.77 -1.57 -29.56
N PRO A 151 -5.34 -2.33 -28.53
CA PRO A 151 -4.40 -3.43 -28.71
C PRO A 151 -4.99 -4.58 -29.55
N ILE A 152 -6.29 -4.85 -29.44
CA ILE A 152 -6.98 -5.89 -30.23
C ILE A 152 -6.91 -5.58 -31.73
N CYS A 153 -7.02 -4.32 -32.13
CA CYS A 153 -6.97 -3.90 -33.54
C CYS A 153 -5.53 -3.66 -34.03
N ILE A 154 -4.69 -3.04 -33.21
CA ILE A 154 -3.33 -2.63 -33.60
C ILE A 154 -2.41 -3.84 -33.75
N ILE A 155 -2.48 -4.83 -32.86
CA ILE A 155 -1.61 -6.01 -32.90
C ILE A 155 -1.76 -6.80 -34.22
N PRO A 156 -2.96 -7.25 -34.64
CA PRO A 156 -3.11 -7.99 -35.91
C PRO A 156 -2.79 -7.12 -37.14
N PHE A 157 -3.07 -5.82 -37.10
CA PHE A 157 -2.69 -4.90 -38.16
C PHE A 157 -1.16 -4.81 -38.34
N LEU A 158 -0.41 -4.70 -37.23
CA LEU A 158 1.04 -4.69 -37.27
C LEU A 158 1.61 -6.06 -37.71
N ILE A 159 1.04 -7.17 -37.22
CA ILE A 159 1.44 -8.52 -37.64
C ILE A 159 1.27 -8.70 -39.15
N THR A 160 0.11 -8.32 -39.70
CA THR A 160 -0.16 -8.45 -41.15
C THR A 160 0.78 -7.56 -41.97
N LEU A 161 1.05 -6.33 -41.54
CA LEU A 161 2.02 -5.45 -42.18
C LEU A 161 3.44 -6.04 -42.21
N VAL A 162 3.91 -6.58 -41.08
CA VAL A 162 5.24 -7.20 -40.99
C VAL A 162 5.33 -8.42 -41.89
N VAL A 163 4.31 -9.28 -41.89
CA VAL A 163 4.24 -10.47 -42.76
C VAL A 163 4.23 -10.06 -44.23
N TYR A 164 3.39 -9.10 -44.61
CA TYR A 164 3.30 -8.60 -45.98
C TYR A 164 4.66 -8.06 -46.45
N LYS A 165 5.29 -7.19 -45.66
CA LYS A 165 6.63 -6.68 -45.97
C LYS A 165 7.67 -7.79 -46.08
N SER A 166 7.65 -8.78 -45.19
CA SER A 166 8.58 -9.91 -45.21
C SER A 166 8.44 -10.83 -46.43
N ASN A 167 7.26 -10.86 -47.05
CA ASN A 167 7.03 -11.60 -48.29
C ASN A 167 7.45 -10.78 -49.53
N THR A 168 7.27 -9.46 -49.51
CA THR A 168 7.73 -8.58 -50.61
C THR A 168 9.25 -8.41 -50.67
N SER A 169 9.98 -8.72 -49.59
CA SER A 169 11.45 -8.65 -49.55
C SER A 169 12.15 -9.95 -49.92
N LYS A 170 11.43 -11.03 -50.22
CA LYS A 170 12.02 -12.22 -50.85
C LYS A 170 12.34 -11.86 -52.31
N PRO A 171 13.61 -11.86 -52.75
CA PRO A 171 13.94 -11.65 -54.15
C PRO A 171 13.26 -12.75 -54.97
N GLN A 172 12.48 -12.36 -55.98
CA GLN A 172 12.01 -13.31 -56.99
C GLN A 172 13.25 -13.84 -57.70
N THR A 173 13.56 -15.12 -57.45
CA THR A 173 14.51 -15.92 -58.24
C THR A 173 13.69 -16.85 -59.11
#